data_AF-A0A7C2KAW0-F1
#
_entry.id   AF-A0A7C2KAW0-F1
#
_cell.length_a   1.000
_cell.length_b   1.000
_cell.length_c   1.000
_cell.angle_alpha   90.00
_cell.angle_beta   90.00
_cell.angle_gamma   90.00
#
_symmetry.space_group_name_H-M   'P 1'
#
loop_
_entity.id
_entity.type
_entity.pdbx_description
1 polymer ?
#
loop_
_entity_poly.entity_id
_entity_poly.type
_entity_poly.pdbx_seq_one_letter_code
_entity_poly.pdbx_strand_id
1 'polypeptide(L)'
;MAHEMDPGQALGLRAWIPSPRRLRQLLAAGMLGAAAFLVEAGAAELVLRADRLCRELRLEYWAFNPAGCQPEVVVRLLAGLARGPVGAVRPDLPPVLGVASMAVLTSLMATLLGFLPARRAVPLFVAMQLLAMLACGLIGFILSYTR
;
A
#
# COMPACT_ATOMS: atom_id res chain seq x y z
N MET A 1 -19.58 44.12 -15.70
CA MET A 1 -20.50 43.71 -14.63
C MET A 1 -19.74 42.72 -13.76
N ALA A 2 -19.20 43.18 -12.63
CA ALA A 2 -18.50 42.34 -11.68
C ALA A 2 -19.56 41.55 -10.89
N HIS A 3 -19.51 40.23 -10.96
CA HIS A 3 -20.39 39.37 -10.17
C HIS A 3 -19.93 39.48 -8.72
N GLU A 4 -20.67 40.24 -7.92
CA GLU A 4 -20.43 40.39 -6.48
C GLU A 4 -20.64 39.01 -5.84
N MET A 5 -19.54 38.38 -5.43
CA MET A 5 -19.55 37.08 -4.77
C MET A 5 -20.17 37.24 -3.38
N ASP A 6 -21.25 36.50 -3.16
CA ASP A 6 -21.99 36.43 -1.89
C ASP A 6 -21.04 36.06 -0.73
N PRO A 7 -20.92 36.89 0.32
CA PRO A 7 -20.00 36.65 1.45
C PRO A 7 -20.26 35.31 2.16
N GLY A 8 -21.45 34.74 2.03
CA GLY A 8 -21.78 33.39 2.51
C GLY A 8 -21.01 32.26 1.80
N GLN A 9 -20.67 32.41 0.52
CA GLN A 9 -19.90 31.41 -0.23
C GLN A 9 -18.40 31.46 0.07
N ALA A 10 -17.87 32.64 0.39
CA ALA A 10 -16.49 32.81 0.83
C ALA A 10 -16.21 32.18 2.22
N LEU A 11 -17.24 32.10 3.07
CA LEU A 11 -17.17 31.43 4.38
C LEU A 11 -17.16 29.90 4.27
N GLY A 12 -17.88 29.33 3.30
CA GLY A 12 -17.90 27.87 3.07
C GLY A 12 -16.61 27.30 2.49
N LEU A 13 -15.92 28.04 1.61
CA LEU A 13 -14.64 27.63 1.01
C LEU A 13 -13.46 27.73 1.99
N ARG A 14 -13.47 28.70 2.93
CA ARG A 14 -12.42 28.85 3.94
C ARG A 14 -12.47 27.77 5.03
N ALA A 15 -13.63 27.14 5.26
CA ALA A 15 -13.77 26.05 6.23
C ALA A 15 -13.02 24.76 5.82
N TRP A 16 -12.73 24.59 4.53
CA TRP A 16 -12.04 23.40 3.99
C TRP A 16 -10.53 23.56 3.87
N ILE A 17 -9.99 24.77 4.00
CA ILE A 17 -8.54 24.99 3.93
C ILE A 17 -7.95 24.62 5.29
N PRO A 18 -7.20 23.51 5.42
CA PRO A 18 -6.60 23.13 6.68
C PRO A 18 -5.61 24.22 7.11
N SER A 19 -5.61 24.56 8.40
CA SER A 19 -4.59 25.46 8.95
C SER A 19 -3.18 24.92 8.64
N PRO A 20 -2.15 25.76 8.54
CA PRO A 20 -0.80 25.29 8.22
C PRO A 20 -0.29 24.18 9.14
N ARG A 21 -0.68 24.22 10.42
CA ARG A 21 -0.38 23.16 11.40
C ARG A 21 -1.11 21.85 11.08
N ARG A 22 -2.39 21.92 10.70
CA ARG A 22 -3.19 20.75 10.31
C ARG A 22 -2.70 20.15 8.99
N LEU A 23 -2.33 20.98 8.03
CA LEU A 23 -1.73 20.54 6.77
C LEU A 23 -0.43 19.76 7.01
N ARG A 24 0.46 20.25 7.89
CA ARG A 24 1.70 19.54 8.27
C ARG A 24 1.40 18.18 8.92
N GLN A 25 0.39 18.10 9.78
CA GLN A 25 -0.02 16.83 10.41
C GLN A 25 -0.56 15.82 9.40
N LEU A 26 -1.36 16.29 8.44
CA LEU A 26 -1.89 15.47 7.35
C LEU A 26 -0.78 14.95 6.44
N LEU A 27 0.18 15.81 6.06
CA LEU A 27 1.35 15.39 5.29
C LEU A 27 2.22 14.40 6.06
N ALA A 28 2.44 14.62 7.35
CA ALA A 28 3.17 13.68 8.20
C ALA A 28 2.47 12.31 8.29
N ALA A 29 1.14 12.30 8.42
CA ALA A 29 0.35 11.08 8.41
C ALA A 29 0.49 10.33 7.07
N GLY A 30 0.38 11.04 5.94
CA GLY A 30 0.61 10.47 4.61
C GLY A 30 2.00 9.89 4.43
N MET A 31 3.05 10.62 4.85
CA MET A 31 4.44 10.14 4.80
C MET A 31 4.64 8.89 5.67
N LEU A 32 4.06 8.84 6.87
CA LEU A 32 4.10 7.66 7.74
C LEU A 32 3.38 6.46 7.12
N GLY A 33 2.23 6.68 6.48
CA GLY A 33 1.49 5.63 5.77
C GLY A 33 2.31 5.03 4.62
N ALA A 34 2.92 5.89 3.80
CA ALA A 34 3.82 5.44 2.73
C ALA A 34 5.04 4.69 3.28
N ALA A 35 5.66 5.19 4.35
CA ALA A 35 6.82 4.55 4.96
C ALA A 35 6.48 3.16 5.52
N ALA A 36 5.34 2.99 6.19
CA ALA A 36 4.86 1.70 6.67
C ALA A 36 4.72 0.70 5.51
N PHE A 37 4.05 1.10 4.43
CA PHE A 37 3.92 0.25 3.24
C PHE A 37 5.27 -0.11 2.62
N LEU A 38 6.21 0.84 2.50
CA LEU A 38 7.52 0.58 1.90
C LEU A 38 8.33 -0.45 2.69
N VAL A 39 8.23 -0.44 4.03
CA VAL A 39 8.86 -1.46 4.88
C VAL A 39 8.25 -2.83 4.61
N GLU A 40 6.92 -2.92 4.56
CA GLU A 40 6.20 -4.17 4.28
C GLU A 40 6.53 -4.72 2.89
N ALA A 41 6.53 -3.85 1.87
CA ALA A 41 6.90 -4.20 0.51
C ALA A 41 8.36 -4.64 0.40
N GLY A 42 9.28 -3.97 1.09
CA GLY A 42 10.69 -4.36 1.17
C GLY A 42 10.88 -5.74 1.80
N ALA A 43 10.19 -6.01 2.91
CA ALA A 43 10.21 -7.33 3.55
C ALA A 43 9.68 -8.43 2.62
N ALA A 44 8.57 -8.19 1.93
CA ALA A 44 7.99 -9.13 0.98
C ALA A 44 8.93 -9.38 -0.23
N GLU A 45 9.54 -8.35 -0.81
CA GLU A 45 10.52 -8.51 -1.90
C GLU A 45 11.78 -9.26 -1.45
N LEU A 46 12.24 -9.08 -0.21
CA LEU A 46 13.34 -9.88 0.35
C LEU A 46 12.97 -11.36 0.42
N VAL A 47 11.77 -11.70 0.89
CA VAL A 47 11.28 -13.08 0.91
C VAL A 47 11.15 -13.65 -0.51
N LEU A 48 10.68 -12.86 -1.48
CA LEU A 48 10.58 -13.28 -2.88
C LEU A 48 11.95 -13.54 -3.52
N ARG A 49 12.94 -12.65 -3.27
CA ARG A 49 14.31 -12.85 -3.74
C ARG A 49 14.97 -14.06 -3.09
N ALA A 50 14.75 -14.22 -1.78
CA ALA A 50 15.18 -15.39 -1.02
C ALA A 50 14.58 -16.69 -1.62
N ASP A 51 13.28 -16.70 -1.93
CA ASP A 51 12.64 -17.86 -2.57
C ASP A 51 13.22 -18.18 -3.95
N ARG A 52 13.52 -17.15 -4.77
CA ARG A 52 14.14 -17.35 -6.08
C ARG A 52 15.52 -18.04 -5.93
N LEU A 53 16.33 -17.60 -4.98
CA LEU A 53 17.62 -18.25 -4.67
C LEU A 53 17.43 -19.69 -4.19
N CYS A 54 16.43 -19.96 -3.35
CA CYS A 54 16.10 -21.33 -2.93
C CYS A 54 15.84 -22.25 -4.14
N ARG A 55 15.05 -21.80 -5.11
CA ARG A 55 14.72 -22.57 -6.32
C ARG A 55 15.93 -22.76 -7.23
N GLU A 56 16.75 -21.73 -7.40
CA GLU A 56 17.98 -21.79 -8.20
C GLU A 56 19.00 -22.76 -7.60
N LEU A 57 19.13 -22.77 -6.27
CA LEU A 57 20.06 -23.63 -5.53
C LEU A 57 19.48 -25.01 -5.18
N ARG A 58 18.20 -25.26 -5.49
CA ARG A 58 17.48 -26.52 -5.19
C ARG A 58 17.61 -26.96 -3.72
N LEU A 59 17.45 -26.01 -2.80
CA LEU A 59 17.62 -26.29 -1.37
C LEU A 59 16.43 -27.07 -0.82
N GLU A 60 16.70 -28.17 -0.13
CA GLU A 60 15.67 -28.98 0.57
C GLU A 60 15.14 -28.30 1.84
N TYR A 61 15.95 -27.41 2.44
CA TYR A 61 15.60 -26.69 3.68
C TYR A 61 15.88 -25.20 3.51
N TRP A 62 14.89 -24.36 3.83
CA TRP A 62 15.00 -22.91 3.67
C TRP A 62 14.66 -22.16 4.95
N ALA A 63 15.38 -21.07 5.24
CA ALA A 63 15.24 -20.30 6.47
C ALA A 63 13.82 -19.74 6.71
N PHE A 64 13.05 -19.54 5.63
CA PHE A 64 11.68 -19.01 5.69
C PHE A 64 10.59 -20.09 5.49
N ASN A 65 10.98 -21.32 5.15
CA ASN A 65 10.08 -22.46 5.06
C ASN A 65 10.87 -23.77 5.25
N PRO A 66 10.65 -24.51 6.36
CA PRO A 66 11.37 -25.75 6.64
C PRO A 66 10.99 -26.89 5.69
N ALA A 67 9.88 -26.77 4.94
CA ALA A 67 9.45 -27.74 3.94
C ALA A 67 10.06 -27.48 2.54
N GLY A 68 11.08 -26.63 2.44
CA GLY A 68 11.74 -26.26 1.18
C GLY A 68 11.33 -24.88 0.69
N CYS A 69 11.37 -24.64 -0.63
CA CYS A 69 11.02 -23.34 -1.18
C CYS A 69 9.53 -22.98 -0.96
N GLN A 70 9.19 -21.69 -1.02
CA GLN A 70 7.84 -21.20 -0.80
C GLN A 70 6.87 -21.75 -1.85
N PRO A 71 5.66 -22.19 -1.45
CA PRO A 71 4.65 -22.62 -2.39
C PRO A 71 4.24 -21.44 -3.29
N GLU A 72 3.85 -21.74 -4.52
CA GLU A 72 3.59 -20.73 -5.54
C GLU A 72 2.47 -19.74 -5.14
N VAL A 73 1.49 -20.21 -4.36
CA VAL A 73 0.44 -19.36 -3.79
C VAL A 73 1.01 -18.26 -2.88
N VAL A 74 2.01 -18.58 -2.05
CA VAL A 74 2.64 -17.62 -1.14
C VAL A 74 3.48 -16.61 -1.92
N VAL A 75 4.20 -17.06 -2.95
CA VAL A 75 4.97 -16.18 -3.83
C VAL A 75 4.06 -15.18 -4.55
N ARG A 76 2.93 -15.65 -5.10
CA ARG A 76 1.95 -14.78 -5.78
C ARG A 76 1.29 -13.80 -4.81
N LEU A 77 0.95 -14.26 -3.60
CA LEU A 77 0.39 -13.41 -2.55
C LEU A 77 1.37 -12.31 -2.11
N LEU A 78 2.64 -12.68 -1.86
CA LEU A 78 3.70 -11.72 -1.50
C LEU A 78 3.99 -10.74 -2.62
N ALA A 79 3.94 -11.18 -3.89
CA ALA A 79 4.11 -10.29 -5.04
C ALA A 79 2.93 -9.30 -5.16
N GLY A 80 1.70 -9.75 -4.96
CA GLY A 80 0.51 -8.89 -4.91
C GLY A 80 0.54 -7.91 -3.73
N LEU A 81 1.09 -8.32 -2.58
CA LEU A 81 1.27 -7.49 -1.40
C LEU A 81 2.33 -6.39 -1.63
N ALA A 82 3.49 -6.77 -2.15
CA ALA A 82 4.60 -5.84 -2.39
C ALA A 82 4.32 -4.84 -3.51
N ARG A 83 3.60 -5.27 -4.55
CA ARG A 83 3.46 -4.50 -5.81
C ARG A 83 2.04 -4.01 -6.09
N GLY A 84 1.09 -4.34 -5.21
CA GLY A 84 -0.29 -3.87 -5.29
C GLY A 84 -1.05 -4.29 -6.55
N PRO A 85 -2.10 -3.55 -6.93
CA PRO A 85 -2.96 -3.90 -8.06
C PRO A 85 -2.22 -3.79 -9.39
N VAL A 86 -1.28 -2.86 -9.54
CA VAL A 86 -0.46 -2.75 -10.75
C VAL A 86 0.41 -3.99 -10.91
N GLY A 87 1.08 -4.44 -9.85
CA GLY A 87 1.85 -5.68 -9.87
C GLY A 87 1.01 -6.94 -10.04
N ALA A 88 -0.23 -6.93 -9.54
CA ALA A 88 -1.17 -8.03 -9.74
C ALA A 88 -1.68 -8.12 -11.19
N VAL A 89 -1.97 -6.99 -11.85
CA VAL A 89 -2.57 -6.96 -13.19
C VAL A 89 -1.53 -7.02 -14.32
N ARG A 90 -0.37 -6.40 -14.10
CA ARG A 90 0.74 -6.24 -15.06
C ARG A 90 2.07 -6.69 -14.44
N PRO A 91 2.27 -8.00 -14.22
CA PRO A 91 3.50 -8.54 -13.62
C PRO A 91 4.76 -8.32 -14.49
N ASP A 92 4.55 -8.01 -15.76
CA ASP A 92 5.53 -7.62 -16.77
C ASP A 92 6.14 -6.22 -16.56
N LEU A 93 5.51 -5.36 -15.75
CA LEU A 93 6.03 -4.02 -15.46
C LEU A 93 7.10 -4.04 -14.35
N PRO A 94 8.01 -3.04 -14.33
CA PRO A 94 8.99 -2.91 -13.26
C PRO A 94 8.33 -2.88 -11.85
N PRO A 95 8.84 -3.66 -10.87
CA PRO A 95 8.28 -3.71 -9.51
C PRO A 95 8.13 -2.35 -8.84
N VAL A 96 9.04 -1.41 -9.17
CA VAL A 96 9.02 -0.03 -8.66
C VAL A 96 7.71 0.69 -8.97
N LEU A 97 7.09 0.45 -10.12
CA LEU A 97 5.80 1.06 -10.47
C LEU A 97 4.66 0.54 -9.59
N GLY A 98 4.67 -0.75 -9.29
CA GLY A 98 3.73 -1.37 -8.37
C GLY A 98 3.86 -0.82 -6.95
N VAL A 99 5.08 -0.81 -6.43
CA VAL A 99 5.40 -0.26 -5.10
C VAL A 99 5.01 1.22 -5.00
N ALA A 100 5.36 2.02 -6.01
CA ALA A 100 5.03 3.45 -6.02
C ALA A 100 3.52 3.70 -6.01
N SER A 101 2.75 2.94 -6.78
CA SER A 101 1.29 3.08 -6.83
C SER A 101 0.63 2.83 -5.46
N MET A 102 1.08 1.81 -4.74
CA MET A 102 0.58 1.50 -3.41
C MET A 102 1.08 2.45 -2.33
N ALA A 103 2.33 2.94 -2.43
CA ALA A 103 2.84 3.96 -1.54
C ALA A 103 2.00 5.26 -1.63
N VAL A 104 1.58 5.65 -2.84
CA VAL A 104 0.66 6.77 -3.03
C VAL A 104 -0.72 6.46 -2.42
N LEU A 105 -1.27 5.27 -2.68
CA LEU A 105 -2.59 4.89 -2.16
C LEU A 105 -2.63 4.86 -0.62
N THR A 106 -1.62 4.27 0.01
CA THR A 106 -1.48 4.20 1.48
C THR A 106 -1.19 5.56 2.09
N SER A 107 -0.44 6.43 1.41
CA SER A 107 -0.26 7.84 1.80
C SER A 107 -1.59 8.61 1.82
N LEU A 108 -2.39 8.49 0.75
CA LEU A 108 -3.72 9.10 0.68
C LEU A 108 -4.65 8.56 1.77
N MET A 109 -4.64 7.24 1.96
CA MET A 109 -5.41 6.57 3.00
C MET A 109 -5.05 7.08 4.41
N ALA A 110 -3.76 7.15 4.74
CA ALA A 110 -3.30 7.68 6.02
C ALA A 110 -3.64 9.16 6.20
N THR A 111 -3.55 9.95 5.13
CA THR A 111 -3.95 11.36 5.12
C THR A 111 -5.43 11.52 5.44
N LEU A 112 -6.31 10.73 4.81
CA LEU A 112 -7.75 10.74 5.08
C LEU A 112 -8.08 10.30 6.51
N LEU A 113 -7.38 9.29 7.03
CA LEU A 113 -7.54 8.86 8.42
C LEU A 113 -6.96 9.88 9.42
N GLY A 114 -6.05 10.75 8.99
CA GLY A 114 -5.50 11.86 9.79
C GLY A 114 -6.53 12.90 10.23
N PHE A 115 -7.75 12.88 9.67
CA PHE A 115 -8.87 13.69 10.16
C PHE A 115 -9.53 13.12 11.43
N LEU A 116 -9.28 11.85 11.74
CA LEU A 116 -9.81 11.16 12.91
C LEU A 116 -8.85 11.25 14.12
N PRO A 117 -9.35 11.11 15.36
CA PRO A 117 -8.48 10.98 16.53
C PRO A 117 -7.60 9.72 16.42
N ALA A 118 -6.34 9.84 16.85
CA ALA A 118 -5.31 8.80 16.71
C ALA A 118 -5.75 7.40 17.21
N ARG A 119 -6.52 7.36 18.32
CA ARG A 119 -7.06 6.12 18.91
C ARG A 119 -7.93 5.31 17.95
N ARG A 120 -8.53 5.96 16.94
CA ARG A 120 -9.32 5.31 15.89
C ARG A 120 -8.53 5.23 14.58
N ALA A 121 -7.79 6.28 14.23
CA ALA A 121 -7.05 6.36 12.97
C ALA A 121 -6.05 5.22 12.80
N VAL A 122 -5.26 4.91 13.83
CA VAL A 122 -4.22 3.85 13.77
C VAL A 122 -4.81 2.46 13.54
N PRO A 123 -5.77 1.96 14.34
CA PRO A 123 -6.33 0.63 14.09
C PRO A 123 -7.10 0.54 12.77
N LEU A 124 -7.80 1.62 12.36
CA LEU A 124 -8.44 1.69 11.04
C LEU A 124 -7.43 1.62 9.90
N PHE A 125 -6.31 2.33 10.01
CA PHE A 125 -5.24 2.29 9.02
C PHE A 125 -4.71 0.88 8.86
N VAL A 126 -4.35 0.21 9.97
CA VAL A 126 -3.83 -1.17 9.94
C VAL A 126 -4.87 -2.14 9.34
N ALA A 127 -6.14 -2.03 9.74
CA ALA A 127 -7.19 -2.89 9.21
C ALA A 127 -7.39 -2.70 7.69
N MET A 128 -7.42 -1.45 7.22
CA MET A 128 -7.57 -1.15 5.79
C MET A 128 -6.34 -1.53 4.98
N GLN A 129 -5.14 -1.37 5.54
CA GLN A 129 -3.88 -1.83 4.94
C GLN A 129 -3.92 -3.35 4.72
N LEU A 130 -4.25 -4.13 5.76
CA LEU A 130 -4.36 -5.58 5.67
C LEU A 130 -5.42 -6.02 4.65
N LEU A 131 -6.59 -5.37 4.66
CA LEU A 131 -7.65 -5.66 3.70
C LEU A 131 -7.20 -5.37 2.26
N ALA A 132 -6.53 -4.24 2.02
CA ALA A 132 -6.01 -3.88 0.71
C ALA A 132 -4.94 -4.88 0.23
N MET A 133 -4.05 -5.30 1.12
CA MET A 133 -3.03 -6.31 0.83
C MET A 133 -3.64 -7.67 0.49
N LEU A 134 -4.62 -8.13 1.28
CA LEU A 134 -5.35 -9.36 1.02
C LEU A 134 -6.09 -9.29 -0.32
N ALA A 135 -6.78 -8.19 -0.61
CA ALA A 135 -7.48 -8.00 -1.87
C ALA A 135 -6.50 -8.02 -3.05
N CYS A 136 -5.36 -7.31 -2.97
CA CYS A 136 -4.35 -7.31 -4.03
C CYS A 136 -3.69 -8.68 -4.23
N GLY A 137 -3.37 -9.37 -3.13
CA GLY A 137 -2.86 -10.75 -3.17
C GLY A 137 -3.86 -11.72 -3.80
N LEU A 138 -5.14 -11.62 -3.43
CA LEU A 138 -6.21 -12.45 -3.98
C LEU A 138 -6.44 -12.17 -5.47
N ILE A 139 -6.46 -10.90 -5.88
CA ILE A 139 -6.59 -10.51 -7.30
C ILE A 139 -5.42 -11.07 -8.11
N GLY A 140 -4.19 -10.90 -7.61
CA GLY A 140 -2.99 -11.45 -8.26
C GLY A 140 -3.06 -12.98 -8.40
N PHE A 141 -3.51 -13.66 -7.34
CA PHE A 141 -3.75 -15.10 -7.37
C PHE A 141 -4.79 -15.47 -8.44
N ILE A 142 -5.98 -14.87 -8.43
CA ILE A 142 -7.04 -15.19 -9.41
C ILE A 142 -6.56 -14.96 -10.85
N LEU A 143 -5.95 -13.81 -11.12
CA LEU A 143 -5.49 -13.46 -12.48
C LEU A 143 -4.45 -14.45 -13.02
N SER A 144 -3.63 -15.01 -12.14
CA SER A 144 -2.61 -15.99 -12.47
C SER A 144 -3.13 -17.43 -12.65
N TYR A 145 -4.39 -17.72 -12.33
CA TYR A 145 -5.06 -18.98 -12.66
C TYR A 145 -5.91 -18.87 -13.93
N THR A 146 -6.34 -17.66 -14.29
CA THR A 146 -7.16 -17.40 -15.48
C THR A 146 -6.35 -17.09 -16.74
N ARG A 147 -5.03 -16.94 -16.65
CA ARG A 147 -4.09 -16.76 -17.76
C ARG A 147 -3.22 -17.99 -17.90
#